data_AF-A0A847VYD5-F1
#
_entry.id   AF-A0A847VYD5-F1
#
_cell.length_a   1.000
_cell.length_b   1.000
_cell.length_c   1.000
_cell.angle_alpha   90.00
_cell.angle_beta   90.00
_cell.angle_gamma   90.00
#
_symmetry.space_group_name_H-M   'P 1'
#
loop_
_entity.id
_entity.type
_entity.pdbx_description
1 polymer ?
#
loop_
_entity_poly.entity_id
_entity_poly.type
_entity_poly.pdbx_seq_one_letter_code
_entity_poly.pdbx_strand_id
1 'polypeptide(L)'
;MSKSIYSLTLYDEIISVVDKNAEKYGLSRSSYLNAVLAEYFGLDTPRFKAGEMADAFVDEARNRGLSANRNTDCSAVLMTRFSYLYNPTLRYRFEANEHGDYCAKIKVSVRSSNPALQKHLDDFYHIWLSLESNRSDYDGERHEISNG
;
A
#
# COMPACT_ATOMS: atom_id res chain seq x y z
N MET A 1 -14.59 -5.43 11.01
CA MET A 1 -15.22 -4.71 12.13
C MET A 1 -16.33 -3.82 11.58
N SER A 2 -17.53 -3.86 12.16
CA SER A 2 -18.62 -2.96 11.80
C SER A 2 -18.33 -1.55 12.32
N LYS A 3 -18.64 -0.52 11.51
CA LYS A 3 -18.59 0.89 11.95
C LYS A 3 -19.97 1.31 12.43
N SER A 4 -20.05 1.91 13.62
CA SER A 4 -21.29 2.45 14.18
C SER A 4 -21.14 3.95 14.40
N ILE A 5 -22.22 4.70 14.18
CA ILE A 5 -22.25 6.15 14.43
C ILE A 5 -22.54 6.37 15.91
N TYR A 6 -21.74 7.20 16.57
CA TYR A 6 -21.92 7.61 17.96
C TYR A 6 -21.67 9.12 18.10
N SER A 7 -22.31 9.75 19.08
CA SER A 7 -22.08 11.15 19.43
C SER A 7 -21.11 11.22 20.61
N LEU A 8 -20.12 12.12 20.54
CA LEU A 8 -19.11 12.33 21.57
C LEU A 8 -19.01 13.82 21.86
N THR A 9 -19.02 14.18 23.14
CA THR A 9 -18.76 15.55 23.59
C THR A 9 -17.30 15.66 24.00
N LEU A 10 -16.56 16.54 23.33
CA LEU A 10 -15.14 16.84 23.60
C LEU A 10 -15.01 18.33 23.88
N TYR A 11 -13.96 18.71 24.61
CA TYR A 11 -13.60 20.12 24.77
C TYR A 11 -13.11 20.70 23.42
N ASP A 12 -13.38 21.99 23.18
CA ASP A 12 -13.00 22.68 21.95
C ASP A 12 -11.48 22.62 21.67
N GLU A 13 -10.67 22.66 22.74
CA GLU A 13 -9.22 22.50 22.66
C GLU A 13 -8.81 21.15 22.06
N ILE A 14 -9.50 20.07 22.46
CA ILE A 14 -9.27 18.73 21.94
C ILE A 14 -9.70 18.64 20.47
N ILE A 15 -10.85 19.23 20.13
CA ILE A 15 -11.35 19.24 18.74
C ILE A 15 -10.34 19.93 17.82
N SER A 16 -9.78 21.07 18.22
CA SER A 16 -8.75 21.78 17.45
C SER A 16 -7.50 20.93 17.19
N VAL A 17 -7.04 20.19 18.21
CA VAL A 17 -5.89 19.28 18.07
C VAL A 17 -6.23 18.09 17.17
N VAL A 18 -7.42 17.51 17.31
CA VAL A 18 -7.91 16.41 16.45
C VAL A 18 -7.96 16.85 14.99
N ASP A 19 -8.47 18.04 14.71
CA ASP A 19 -8.61 18.56 13.36
C ASP A 19 -7.25 18.76 12.69
N LYS A 20 -6.33 19.41 13.40
CA LYS A 20 -4.97 19.64 12.92
C LYS A 20 -4.24 18.33 12.61
N ASN A 21 -4.39 17.33 13.46
CA ASN A 21 -3.76 16.03 13.23
C ASN A 21 -4.47 15.24 12.12
N ALA A 22 -5.80 15.22 12.11
CA ALA A 22 -6.56 14.58 11.05
C ALA A 22 -6.14 15.12 9.68
N GLU A 23 -6.00 16.45 9.53
CA GLU A 23 -5.48 17.08 8.32
C GLU A 23 -4.03 16.64 8.01
N LYS A 24 -3.13 16.69 9.01
CA LYS A 24 -1.73 16.28 8.85
C LYS A 24 -1.57 14.85 8.32
N TYR A 25 -2.43 13.93 8.76
CA TYR A 25 -2.45 12.53 8.33
C TYR A 25 -3.38 12.25 7.13
N GLY A 26 -4.04 13.28 6.58
CA GLY A 26 -4.97 13.16 5.45
C GLY A 26 -6.27 12.41 5.75
N LEU A 27 -6.81 12.54 6.97
CA LEU A 27 -7.91 11.75 7.53
C LEU A 27 -9.14 12.56 7.89
N SER A 28 -10.27 11.85 8.00
CA SER A 28 -11.43 12.38 8.72
C SER A 28 -11.18 12.38 10.23
N ARG A 29 -11.83 13.31 10.95
CA ARG A 29 -11.85 13.35 12.42
C ARG A 29 -12.18 11.99 13.04
N SER A 30 -13.22 11.33 12.52
CA SER A 30 -13.66 10.02 12.97
C SER A 30 -12.61 8.93 12.73
N SER A 31 -11.90 8.96 11.61
CA SER A 31 -10.84 7.99 11.30
C SER A 31 -9.61 8.20 12.18
N TYR A 32 -9.23 9.45 12.41
CA TYR A 32 -8.13 9.80 13.31
C TYR A 32 -8.44 9.40 14.76
N LEU A 33 -9.60 9.79 15.29
CA LEU A 33 -10.04 9.41 16.63
C LEU A 33 -10.11 7.89 16.79
N ASN A 34 -10.63 7.18 15.80
CA ASN A 34 -10.70 5.72 15.85
C ASN A 34 -9.30 5.09 15.90
N ALA A 35 -8.32 5.64 15.16
CA ALA A 35 -6.93 5.17 15.23
C ALA A 35 -6.31 5.43 16.61
N VAL A 36 -6.44 6.64 17.15
CA VAL A 36 -5.91 7.02 18.47
C VAL A 36 -6.54 6.20 19.59
N LEU A 37 -7.86 6.04 19.59
CA LEU A 37 -8.57 5.25 20.60
C LEU A 37 -8.17 3.78 20.52
N ALA A 38 -8.04 3.25 19.31
CA ALA A 38 -7.65 1.86 19.15
C ALA A 38 -6.20 1.63 19.60
N GLU A 39 -5.27 2.53 19.27
CA GLU A 39 -3.91 2.50 19.82
C GLU A 39 -3.93 2.54 21.36
N TYR A 40 -4.69 3.47 21.94
CA TYR A 40 -4.82 3.61 23.39
C TYR A 40 -5.37 2.35 24.07
N PHE A 41 -6.34 1.68 23.45
CA PHE A 41 -6.94 0.45 23.98
C PHE A 41 -6.22 -0.83 23.53
N GLY A 42 -5.11 -0.73 22.79
CA GLY A 42 -4.42 -1.89 22.23
C GLY A 42 -5.28 -2.71 21.27
N LEU A 43 -6.23 -2.08 20.58
CA LEU A 43 -7.07 -2.69 19.56
C LEU A 43 -6.38 -2.55 18.20
N ASP A 44 -6.12 -3.67 17.53
CA ASP A 44 -5.64 -3.62 16.16
C ASP A 44 -6.70 -3.02 15.23
N THR A 45 -6.42 -1.85 14.66
CA THR A 45 -7.24 -1.36 13.54
C THR A 45 -6.76 -1.98 12.24
N PRO A 46 -7.66 -2.19 11.26
CA PRO A 46 -7.25 -2.62 9.93
C PRO A 46 -6.20 -1.70 9.30
N ARG A 47 -6.26 -0.40 9.62
CA ARG A 47 -5.25 0.57 9.22
C ARG A 47 -3.89 0.37 9.89
N PHE A 48 -3.86 0.13 11.20
CA PHE A 48 -2.60 -0.15 11.89
C PHE A 48 -1.91 -1.37 11.25
N LYS A 49 -2.68 -2.44 11.01
CA LYS A 49 -2.17 -3.63 10.29
C LYS A 49 -1.68 -3.31 8.88
N ALA A 50 -2.40 -2.49 8.13
CA ALA A 50 -1.99 -2.04 6.80
C ALA A 50 -0.67 -1.25 6.84
N GLY A 51 -0.49 -0.42 7.88
CA GLY A 51 0.76 0.27 8.16
C GLY A 51 1.90 -0.69 8.49
N GLU A 52 1.70 -1.66 9.38
CA GLU A 52 2.73 -2.66 9.70
C GLU A 52 3.15 -3.47 8.47
N MET A 53 2.21 -3.83 7.60
CA MET A 53 2.52 -4.52 6.34
C MET A 53 3.41 -3.67 5.42
N ALA A 54 3.12 -2.37 5.32
CA ALA A 54 3.93 -1.46 4.50
C ALA A 54 5.34 -1.25 5.10
N ASP A 55 5.51 -1.29 6.42
CA ASP A 55 6.83 -1.24 7.06
C ASP A 55 7.61 -2.54 6.85
N ALA A 56 6.97 -3.69 7.09
CA ALA A 56 7.57 -5.00 6.84
C ALA A 56 8.04 -5.16 5.39
N PHE A 57 7.26 -4.65 4.41
CA PHE A 57 7.65 -4.64 3.01
C PHE A 57 8.92 -3.80 2.76
N VAL A 58 9.01 -2.61 3.36
CA VAL A 58 10.18 -1.73 3.22
C VAL A 58 11.41 -2.35 3.86
N ASP A 59 11.28 -2.93 5.05
CA ASP A 59 12.39 -3.53 5.78
C ASP A 59 12.93 -4.75 5.04
N GLU A 60 12.06 -5.65 4.56
CA GLU A 60 12.49 -6.80 3.77
C GLU A 60 13.18 -6.39 2.47
N ALA A 61 12.67 -5.36 1.79
CA ALA A 61 13.31 -4.84 0.59
C ALA A 61 14.71 -4.25 0.88
N ARG A 62 14.85 -3.50 1.98
CA ARG A 62 16.13 -2.92 2.40
C ARG A 62 17.13 -4.00 2.84
N ASN A 63 16.67 -5.04 3.52
CA ASN A 63 17.49 -6.21 3.90
C ASN A 63 18.07 -6.91 2.67
N ARG A 64 17.35 -6.88 1.54
CA ARG A 64 17.82 -7.39 0.24
C ARG A 64 18.68 -6.38 -0.55
N GLY A 65 19.03 -5.25 0.05
CA GLY A 65 19.83 -4.20 -0.58
C GLY A 65 19.08 -3.36 -1.62
N LEU A 66 17.74 -3.39 -1.61
CA LEU A 66 16.92 -2.64 -2.54
C LEU A 66 16.52 -1.27 -1.98
N SER A 67 16.28 -0.32 -2.88
CA SER A 67 15.80 1.02 -2.50
C SER A 67 14.29 1.00 -2.29
N ALA A 68 13.86 1.02 -1.03
CA ALA A 68 12.45 1.06 -0.67
C ALA A 68 12.16 2.13 0.41
N ASN A 69 11.01 2.79 0.30
CA ASN A 69 10.54 3.80 1.24
C ASN A 69 9.02 3.78 1.37
N ARG A 70 8.54 4.27 2.52
CA ARG A 70 7.12 4.60 2.72
C ARG A 70 6.71 5.72 1.77
N ASN A 71 5.50 5.59 1.22
CA ASN A 71 4.89 6.60 0.35
C ASN A 71 3.67 7.24 1.02
N THR A 72 2.86 6.46 1.74
CA THR A 72 1.80 6.92 2.65
C THR A 72 1.76 6.02 3.88
N ASP A 73 0.79 6.23 4.79
CA ASP A 73 0.60 5.40 5.98
C ASP A 73 0.27 3.93 5.67
N CYS A 74 -0.27 3.65 4.47
CA CYS A 74 -0.65 2.30 4.06
C CYS A 74 -0.01 1.93 2.71
N SER A 75 1.04 2.64 2.29
CA SER A 75 1.71 2.35 1.01
C SER A 75 3.22 2.52 1.07
N ALA A 76 3.90 1.74 0.24
CA ALA A 76 5.35 1.76 0.09
C ALA A 76 5.74 1.73 -1.39
N VAL A 77 6.93 2.25 -1.69
CA VAL A 77 7.51 2.24 -3.04
C VAL A 77 8.88 1.58 -2.97
N LEU A 78 9.10 0.62 -3.87
CA LEU A 78 10.36 -0.08 -4.10
C LEU A 78 10.85 0.24 -5.52
N MET A 79 12.12 0.61 -5.63
CA MET A 79 12.78 0.90 -6.89
C MET A 79 13.90 -0.10 -7.13
N THR A 80 13.87 -0.75 -8.29
CA THR A 80 14.93 -1.68 -8.72
C THR A 80 15.52 -1.24 -10.05
N ARG A 81 16.77 -1.61 -10.28
CA ARG A 81 17.47 -1.40 -11.56
C ARG A 81 17.53 -2.71 -12.30
N PHE A 82 17.21 -2.66 -13.58
CA PHE A 82 17.27 -3.82 -14.46
C PHE A 82 18.56 -3.78 -15.29
N SER A 83 19.28 -4.91 -15.35
CA SER A 83 20.49 -5.05 -16.18
C SER A 83 20.10 -5.18 -17.65
N TYR A 84 19.77 -4.05 -18.26
CA TYR A 84 19.50 -3.89 -19.68
C TYR A 84 20.25 -2.67 -20.19
N LEU A 85 20.30 -2.49 -21.51
CA LEU A 85 20.82 -1.24 -22.08
C LEU A 85 20.12 -0.06 -21.37
N TYR A 86 20.85 1.02 -21.10
CA TYR A 86 20.35 2.24 -20.41
C TYR A 86 19.75 2.05 -18.99
N ASN A 87 19.90 0.89 -18.32
CA ASN A 87 19.54 0.64 -16.92
C ASN A 87 18.14 1.17 -16.51
N PRO A 88 17.05 0.68 -17.14
CA PRO A 88 15.71 1.14 -16.81
C PRO A 88 15.40 0.88 -15.33
N THR A 89 14.61 1.78 -14.76
CA THR A 89 14.17 1.68 -13.37
C THR A 89 12.75 1.12 -13.32
N LEU A 90 12.57 0.03 -12.57
CA LEU A 90 11.26 -0.52 -12.24
C LEU A 90 10.81 0.04 -10.89
N ARG A 91 9.58 0.52 -10.85
CA ARG A 91 8.91 1.04 -9.67
C ARG A 91 7.79 0.08 -9.28
N TYR A 92 7.88 -0.45 -8.07
CA TYR A 92 6.84 -1.23 -7.44
C TYR A 92 6.18 -0.35 -6.39
N ARG A 93 4.86 -0.19 -6.47
CA ARG A 93 4.06 0.45 -5.43
C ARG A 93 3.21 -0.60 -4.75
N PHE A 94 3.42 -0.73 -3.45
CA PHE A 94 2.63 -1.56 -2.57
C PHE A 94 1.58 -0.68 -1.89
N GLU A 95 0.31 -1.07 -1.95
CA GLU A 95 -0.81 -0.40 -1.28
C GLU A 95 -1.53 -1.45 -0.44
N ALA A 96 -1.36 -1.40 0.89
CA ALA A 96 -2.07 -2.30 1.80
C ALA A 96 -3.55 -1.96 1.84
N ASN A 97 -4.38 -2.99 1.84
CA ASN A 97 -5.82 -2.81 1.87
C ASN A 97 -6.31 -2.78 3.32
N GLU A 98 -6.95 -1.68 3.71
CA GLU A 98 -7.58 -1.56 5.02
C GLU A 98 -8.90 -2.36 5.09
N HIS A 99 -9.56 -2.59 3.95
CA HIS A 99 -10.91 -3.14 3.87
C HIS A 99 -11.10 -4.03 2.62
N GLY A 100 -11.18 -5.35 2.79
CA GLY A 100 -11.57 -6.27 1.71
C GLY A 100 -10.95 -7.67 1.83
N ASP A 101 -11.11 -8.48 0.78
CA ASP A 101 -10.73 -9.90 0.77
C ASP A 101 -9.27 -10.15 0.37
N TYR A 102 -8.47 -9.08 0.23
CA TYR A 102 -7.06 -9.14 -0.14
C TYR A 102 -6.22 -8.26 0.78
N CYS A 103 -4.97 -8.67 1.03
CA CYS A 103 -4.10 -7.98 1.98
C CYS A 103 -3.49 -6.69 1.42
N ALA A 104 -3.14 -6.68 0.12
CA ALA A 104 -2.53 -5.53 -0.54
C ALA A 104 -2.61 -5.62 -2.06
N LYS A 105 -2.48 -4.48 -2.74
CA LYS A 105 -2.31 -4.37 -4.19
C LYS A 105 -0.87 -3.97 -4.50
N ILE A 106 -0.26 -4.61 -5.51
CA ILE A 106 1.05 -4.23 -6.03
C ILE A 106 0.86 -3.69 -7.44
N LYS A 107 1.27 -2.43 -7.67
CA LYS A 107 1.35 -1.83 -9.00
C LYS A 107 2.81 -1.76 -9.45
N VAL A 108 3.09 -2.26 -10.63
CA VAL A 108 4.43 -2.20 -11.24
C VAL A 108 4.41 -1.20 -12.39
N SER A 109 5.43 -0.34 -12.47
CA SER A 109 5.66 0.51 -13.64
C SER A 109 7.12 0.55 -14.03
N VAL A 110 7.38 0.59 -15.34
CA VAL A 110 8.72 0.69 -15.90
C VAL A 110 8.81 1.92 -16.79
N ARG A 111 9.86 2.72 -16.61
CA ARG A 111 10.15 3.83 -17.52
C ARG A 111 11.12 3.37 -18.61
N SER A 112 10.58 2.91 -19.72
CA SER A 112 11.35 2.48 -20.91
C SER A 112 10.65 2.96 -22.18
N SER A 113 11.42 3.41 -23.18
CA SER A 113 10.92 3.69 -24.55
C SER A 113 11.15 2.52 -25.51
N ASN A 114 11.78 1.44 -25.06
CA ASN A 114 12.01 0.24 -25.87
C ASN A 114 10.76 -0.67 -25.84
N PRO A 115 10.07 -0.84 -26.98
CA PRO A 115 8.84 -1.62 -27.04
C PRO A 115 9.05 -3.12 -26.85
N ALA A 116 10.22 -3.66 -27.23
CA ALA A 116 10.53 -5.08 -27.01
C ALA A 116 10.68 -5.39 -25.52
N LEU A 117 11.35 -4.51 -24.76
CA LEU A 117 11.47 -4.67 -23.31
C LEU A 117 10.10 -4.55 -22.62
N GLN A 118 9.27 -3.58 -23.01
CA GLN A 118 7.92 -3.44 -22.48
C GLN A 118 7.12 -4.73 -22.71
N LYS A 119 7.12 -5.26 -23.95
CA LYS A 119 6.44 -6.51 -24.28
C LYS A 119 6.92 -7.70 -23.44
N HIS A 120 8.23 -7.87 -23.28
CA HIS A 120 8.77 -8.96 -22.47
C HIS A 120 8.40 -8.84 -20.98
N LEU A 121 8.34 -7.62 -20.45
CA LEU A 121 7.87 -7.40 -19.09
C LEU A 121 6.37 -7.70 -18.95
N ASP A 122 5.55 -7.28 -19.91
CA ASP A 122 4.12 -7.60 -19.94
C ASP A 122 3.90 -9.11 -20.00
N ASP A 123 4.58 -9.81 -20.92
CA ASP A 123 4.52 -11.27 -21.04
C ASP A 123 4.92 -11.96 -19.72
N PHE A 124 5.99 -11.47 -19.08
CA PHE A 124 6.45 -11.98 -17.78
C PHE A 124 5.39 -11.81 -16.68
N TYR A 125 4.78 -10.61 -16.56
CA TYR A 125 3.76 -10.38 -15.55
C TYR A 125 2.49 -11.18 -15.82
N HIS A 126 2.10 -11.39 -17.09
CA HIS A 126 0.98 -12.27 -17.41
C HIS A 126 1.25 -13.73 -16.98
N ILE A 127 2.45 -14.25 -17.25
CA ILE A 127 2.86 -15.58 -16.79
C ILE A 127 2.84 -15.65 -15.27
N TRP A 128 3.45 -14.69 -14.58
CA TRP A 128 3.43 -14.61 -13.12
C TRP A 128 2.00 -14.66 -12.58
N LEU A 129 1.12 -13.78 -13.08
CA LEU A 129 -0.26 -13.71 -12.63
C LEU A 129 -1.00 -15.03 -12.86
N SER A 130 -0.79 -15.68 -14.01
CA SER A 130 -1.39 -17.01 -14.26
C SER A 130 -0.94 -18.08 -13.27
N LEU A 131 0.33 -18.02 -12.83
CA LEU A 131 0.87 -18.95 -11.84
C LEU A 131 0.28 -18.68 -10.45
N GLU A 132 0.07 -17.41 -10.12
CA GLU A 132 -0.56 -17.01 -8.86
C GLU A 132 -2.04 -17.37 -8.83
N SER A 133 -2.80 -17.10 -9.89
CA SER A 133 -4.22 -17.46 -10.00
C SER A 133 -4.49 -18.97 -9.91
N ASN A 134 -3.48 -19.80 -10.19
CA ASN A 134 -3.59 -21.26 -10.10
C ASN A 134 -3.33 -21.80 -8.68
N ARG A 135 -2.95 -20.94 -7.72
CA ARG A 135 -2.99 -21.26 -6.28
C ARG A 135 -4.41 -20.99 -5.77
N SER A 136 -5.01 -21.99 -5.12
CA SER A 136 -6.41 -22.03 -4.64
C SER A 136 -6.86 -20.87 -3.73
N ASP A 137 -5.96 -19.98 -3.33
CA ASP A 137 -6.22 -18.84 -2.43
C ASP A 137 -6.29 -17.50 -3.20
N TYR A 138 -6.21 -17.52 -4.54
CA TYR A 138 -6.20 -16.33 -5.39
C TYR A 138 -7.59 -15.96 -5.94
N ASP A 139 -8.04 -14.74 -5.64
CA ASP A 139 -9.24 -14.12 -6.21
C ASP A 139 -8.88 -13.31 -7.48
N GLY A 140 -9.23 -13.86 -8.65
CA GLY A 140 -8.68 -13.52 -9.96
C GLY A 140 -9.08 -12.17 -10.58
N GLU A 141 -9.79 -11.28 -9.88
CA GLU A 141 -10.36 -10.06 -10.50
C GLU A 141 -9.48 -8.79 -10.42
N ARG A 142 -8.30 -8.79 -9.79
CA ARG A 142 -7.76 -7.54 -9.21
C ARG A 142 -6.46 -6.96 -9.80
N HIS A 143 -6.08 -7.33 -11.03
CA HIS A 143 -4.87 -6.78 -11.66
C HIS A 143 -5.17 -5.83 -12.82
N GLU A 144 -4.72 -4.58 -12.67
CA GLU A 144 -4.73 -3.57 -13.73
C GLU A 144 -3.26 -3.26 -14.07
N ILE A 145 -2.75 -3.90 -15.12
CA ILE A 145 -1.44 -3.57 -15.70
C ILE A 145 -1.65 -2.30 -16.53
N SER A 146 -1.41 -1.15 -15.90
CA SER A 146 -1.49 0.14 -16.58
C SER A 146 -0.13 0.46 -17.20
N ASN A 147 -0.06 0.34 -18.52
CA ASN A 147 1.02 0.88 -19.34
C ASN A 147 0.81 2.39 -19.52
N GLY A 148 1.20 3.18 -18.51
CA GLY A 148 1.11 4.64 -18.50
C GLY A 148 1.39 5.25 -17.13
#